data_AF-A0A6N7F2X6-F1
#
_entry.id   AF-A0A6N7F2X6-F1
#
_cell.length_a   1.000
_cell.length_b   1.000
_cell.length_c   1.000
_cell.angle_alpha   90.00
_cell.angle_beta   90.00
_cell.angle_gamma   90.00
#
_symmetry.space_group_name_H-M   'P 1'
#
loop_
_entity.id
_entity.type
_entity.pdbx_description
1 polymer ?
#
loop_
_entity_poly.entity_id
_entity_poly.type
_entity_poly.pdbx_seq_one_letter_code
_entity_poly.pdbx_strand_id
1 'polypeptide(L)'
;MDDKQKTSDETIDTTGLDEATVDVLPLSVREHLMRGNQALAVTTLQAEKGLTQAQAEQEIEDYKASLRQRKLELDIQIMNAENRRDSSATVRKIVTWAGYLIILLLTLFALNMIIKM
;
A
#
# COMPACT_ATOMS: atom_id res chain seq x y z
N MET A 1 -37.57 -15.11 6.43
CA MET A 1 -36.80 -16.12 5.67
C MET A 1 -36.29 -15.38 4.43
N ASP A 2 -35.37 -14.42 4.54
CA ASP A 2 -33.95 -14.59 4.95
C ASP A 2 -33.32 -15.67 4.06
N ASP A 3 -32.41 -15.38 3.13
CA ASP A 3 -31.18 -14.61 3.32
C ASP A 3 -30.77 -13.79 2.10
N LYS A 4 -30.36 -12.54 2.38
CA LYS A 4 -29.57 -11.71 1.47
C LYS A 4 -28.14 -12.23 1.49
N GLN A 5 -27.77 -13.08 0.53
CA GLN A 5 -26.36 -13.34 0.23
C GLN A 5 -25.81 -12.14 -0.56
N LYS A 6 -25.55 -11.05 0.16
CA LYS A 6 -24.73 -9.93 -0.30
C LYS A 6 -23.29 -10.42 -0.26
N THR A 7 -22.85 -11.06 -1.32
CA THR A 7 -21.41 -11.20 -1.60
C THR A 7 -20.88 -9.79 -1.73
N SER A 8 -20.22 -9.33 -0.67
CA SER A 8 -19.39 -8.14 -0.70
C SER A 8 -18.25 -8.44 -1.67
N ASP A 9 -18.50 -8.19 -2.95
CA ASP A 9 -17.46 -8.03 -3.94
C ASP A 9 -16.71 -6.77 -3.49
N GLU A 10 -15.61 -6.99 -2.79
CA GLU A 10 -14.65 -5.97 -2.43
C GLU A 10 -13.97 -5.57 -3.73
N THR A 11 -14.67 -4.76 -4.53
CA THR A 11 -14.08 -3.97 -5.59
C THR A 11 -13.01 -3.12 -4.93
N ILE A 12 -11.77 -3.59 -5.03
CA ILE A 12 -10.59 -2.78 -4.81
C ILE A 12 -10.74 -1.59 -5.77
N ASP A 13 -11.05 -0.44 -5.18
CA ASP A 13 -11.15 0.84 -5.84
C ASP A 13 -9.76 1.18 -6.41
N THR A 14 -9.48 0.70 -7.63
CA THR A 14 -8.25 0.99 -8.37
C THR A 14 -8.35 2.31 -9.13
N THR A 15 -9.38 3.11 -8.86
CA THR A 15 -9.70 4.40 -9.53
C THR A 15 -8.74 5.55 -9.17
N GLY A 16 -7.47 5.22 -8.87
CA GLY A 16 -6.39 6.18 -8.61
C GLY A 16 -5.05 5.78 -9.23
N LEU A 17 -5.00 4.68 -9.99
CA LEU A 17 -3.87 4.40 -10.88
C LEU A 17 -4.17 5.06 -12.22
N ASP A 18 -4.19 6.39 -12.20
CA ASP A 18 -3.95 7.17 -13.40
C ASP A 18 -2.71 6.56 -14.04
N GLU A 19 -2.82 6.20 -15.32
CA GLU A 19 -1.73 5.67 -16.14
C GLU A 19 -0.64 6.72 -16.17
N ALA A 20 0.18 6.79 -15.12
CA ALA A 20 1.53 7.27 -15.21
C ALA A 20 2.13 6.37 -16.26
N THR A 21 2.14 6.84 -17.52
CA THR A 21 2.84 6.25 -18.65
C THR A 21 4.21 5.89 -18.13
N VAL A 22 4.34 4.63 -17.72
CA VAL A 22 5.56 4.14 -17.14
C VAL A 22 6.46 4.05 -18.34
N ASP A 23 7.36 5.02 -18.50
CA ASP A 23 8.46 4.88 -19.45
C ASP A 23 9.34 3.76 -18.90
N VAL A 24 8.93 2.54 -19.23
CA VAL A 24 9.60 1.31 -18.86
C VAL A 24 10.74 1.17 -19.83
N LEU A 25 11.97 1.29 -19.33
CA LEU A 25 13.14 0.91 -20.11
C LEU A 25 12.97 -0.52 -20.64
N PRO A 26 13.45 -0.81 -21.85
CA PRO A 26 13.43 -2.17 -22.40
C PRO A 26 14.02 -3.19 -21.42
N LEU A 27 13.53 -4.44 -21.49
CA LEU A 27 13.97 -5.50 -20.56
C LEU A 27 15.48 -5.72 -20.62
N SER A 28 16.05 -5.72 -21.83
CA SER A 28 17.49 -5.81 -22.11
C SER A 28 18.30 -4.75 -21.35
N VAL A 29 17.86 -3.49 -21.42
CA VAL A 29 18.48 -2.35 -20.73
C VAL A 29 18.38 -2.52 -19.21
N ARG A 30 17.21 -2.94 -18.70
CA ARG A 30 17.02 -3.21 -17.26
C ARG A 30 17.91 -4.33 -16.75
N GLU A 31 18.07 -5.41 -17.50
CA GLU A 31 18.98 -6.51 -17.14
C GLU A 31 20.43 -6.04 -17.04
N HIS A 32 20.88 -5.21 -17.98
CA HIS A 32 22.21 -4.62 -17.92
C HIS A 32 22.40 -3.69 -16.72
N LEU A 33 21.39 -2.88 -16.38
CA LEU A 33 21.40 -2.03 -15.19
C LEU A 33 21.43 -2.85 -13.89
N MET A 34 20.66 -3.94 -13.81
CA MET A 34 20.66 -4.85 -12.65
C MET A 34 22.01 -5.56 -12.45
N ARG A 35 22.75 -5.79 -13.54
CA ARG A 35 24.12 -6.34 -13.49
C ARG A 35 25.19 -5.27 -13.21
N GLY A 36 24.80 -4.00 -13.02
CA GLY A 36 25.72 -2.89 -12.78
C GLY A 36 26.44 -2.36 -14.03
N ASN A 37 26.06 -2.83 -15.22
CA ASN A 37 26.72 -2.49 -16.48
C ASN A 37 26.02 -1.32 -17.19
N GLN A 38 26.18 -0.11 -16.66
CA GLN A 38 25.53 1.10 -17.21
C GLN A 38 25.96 1.40 -18.66
N ALA A 39 27.23 1.18 -19.03
CA ALA A 39 27.70 1.42 -20.39
C ALA A 39 27.00 0.52 -21.44
N LEU A 40 26.73 -0.75 -21.08
CA LEU A 40 25.98 -1.68 -21.92
C LEU A 40 24.49 -1.32 -21.99
N ALA A 41 23.92 -0.85 -20.88
CA ALA A 41 22.54 -0.35 -20.88
C ALA A 41 22.38 0.86 -21.82
N VAL A 42 23.31 1.82 -21.78
CA VAL A 42 23.33 2.99 -22.68
C VAL A 42 23.44 2.57 -24.14
N THR A 43 24.40 1.70 -24.49
CA THR A 43 24.57 1.24 -25.87
C THR A 43 23.37 0.44 -26.38
N THR A 44 22.77 -0.39 -25.53
CA THR A 44 21.54 -1.13 -25.88
C THR A 44 20.38 -0.16 -26.12
N LEU A 45 20.24 0.87 -25.28
CA LEU A 45 19.18 1.87 -25.44
C LEU A 45 19.39 2.75 -26.68
N GLN A 46 20.64 3.09 -27.03
CA GLN A 46 20.98 3.72 -28.31
C GLN A 46 20.59 2.83 -29.49
N ALA A 47 20.90 1.54 -29.42
CA ALA A 47 20.62 0.59 -30.51
C ALA A 47 19.10 0.33 -30.67
N GLU A 48 18.35 0.25 -29.59
CA GLU A 48 16.91 -0.04 -29.63
C GLU A 48 16.05 1.19 -29.94
N LYS A 49 16.38 2.36 -29.39
CA LYS A 49 15.59 3.59 -29.57
C LYS A 49 16.21 4.59 -30.54
N GLY A 50 17.40 4.32 -31.10
CA GLY A 50 18.11 5.23 -31.98
C GLY A 50 18.55 6.53 -31.31
N LEU A 51 18.67 6.53 -29.98
CA LEU A 51 18.96 7.71 -29.18
C LEU A 51 20.43 8.09 -29.24
N THR A 52 20.71 9.36 -29.02
CA THR A 52 22.09 9.81 -28.75
C THR A 52 22.55 9.34 -27.37
N GLN A 53 23.86 9.31 -27.14
CA GLN A 53 24.42 8.90 -25.84
C GLN A 53 23.86 9.71 -24.68
N ALA A 54 23.80 11.03 -24.83
CA ALA A 54 23.27 11.92 -23.79
C ALA A 54 21.78 11.65 -23.49
N GLN A 55 20.97 11.38 -24.53
CA GLN A 55 19.55 11.04 -24.35
C GLN A 55 19.39 9.69 -23.66
N ALA A 56 20.17 8.68 -24.05
CA ALA A 56 20.11 7.37 -23.44
C ALA A 56 20.56 7.39 -21.96
N GLU A 57 21.57 8.19 -21.63
CA GLU A 57 22.00 8.40 -20.25
C GLU A 57 20.94 9.13 -19.43
N GLN A 58 20.32 10.18 -19.99
CA GLN A 58 19.24 10.91 -19.36
C GLN A 58 18.05 9.99 -19.06
N GLU A 59 17.64 9.16 -20.01
CA GLU A 59 16.50 8.26 -19.84
C GLU A 59 16.78 7.16 -18.80
N ILE A 60 18.03 6.70 -18.70
CA ILE A 60 18.46 5.80 -17.62
C ILE A 60 18.40 6.50 -16.26
N GLU A 61 18.81 7.76 -16.16
CA GLU A 61 18.71 8.53 -14.92
C GLU A 61 17.25 8.81 -14.54
N ASP A 62 16.39 9.16 -15.49
CA ASP A 62 14.97 9.36 -15.28
C ASP A 62 14.30 8.06 -14.79
N TYR A 63 14.68 6.92 -15.36
CA TYR A 63 14.24 5.61 -14.87
C TYR A 63 14.73 5.30 -13.45
N LYS A 64 15.99 5.64 -13.10
CA LYS A 64 16.48 5.48 -11.72
C LYS A 64 15.72 6.38 -10.75
N ALA A 65 15.43 7.61 -11.16
CA ALA A 65 14.67 8.57 -10.36
C ALA A 65 13.24 8.07 -10.10
N SER A 66 12.56 7.57 -11.13
CA SER A 66 11.21 7.00 -11.00
C SER A 66 11.17 5.75 -10.11
N LEU A 67 12.19 4.89 -10.17
CA LEU A 67 12.33 3.76 -9.25
C LEU A 67 12.50 4.20 -7.79
N ARG A 68 13.29 5.26 -7.52
CA ARG A 68 13.43 5.80 -6.16
C ARG A 68 12.11 6.37 -5.64
N GLN A 69 11.37 7.08 -6.49
CA GLN A 69 10.07 7.63 -6.14
C GLN A 69 9.05 6.53 -5.83
N ARG A 70 8.98 5.49 -6.67
CA ARG A 70 8.13 4.32 -6.44
C ARG A 70 8.49 3.56 -5.17
N LYS A 71 9.77 3.41 -4.87
CA LYS A 71 10.21 2.78 -3.62
C LYS A 71 9.69 3.56 -2.41
N LEU A 72 9.82 4.89 -2.43
CA LEU A 72 9.34 5.74 -1.35
C LEU A 72 7.82 5.70 -1.21
N GLU A 73 7.09 5.67 -2.32
CA GLU A 73 5.63 5.51 -2.32
C GLU A 73 5.20 4.15 -1.75
N LEU A 74 5.87 3.07 -2.16
CA LEU A 74 5.63 1.73 -1.62
C LEU A 74 5.94 1.65 -0.12
N ASP A 75 7.04 2.26 0.33
CA ASP A 75 7.40 2.31 1.75
C ASP A 75 6.31 3.06 2.57
N ILE A 76 5.76 4.17 2.05
CA ILE A 76 4.65 4.89 2.67
C ILE A 76 3.38 4.02 2.72
N GLN A 77 3.06 3.31 1.63
CA GLN A 77 1.90 2.43 1.58
C GLN A 77 2.02 1.27 2.58
N ILE A 78 3.20 0.65 2.68
CA ILE A 78 3.49 -0.41 3.66
C ILE A 78 3.32 0.12 5.09
N MET A 79 3.91 1.29 5.39
CA MET A 79 3.79 1.92 6.71
C MET A 79 2.32 2.24 7.05
N ASN A 80 1.55 2.76 6.09
CA ASN A 80 0.12 3.04 6.29
C ASN A 80 -0.71 1.77 6.48
N ALA A 81 -0.40 0.69 5.76
CA ALA A 81 -1.07 -0.60 5.89
C ALA A 81 -0.80 -1.23 7.27
N GLU A 82 0.44 -1.15 7.76
CA GLU A 82 0.84 -1.62 9.08
C GLU A 82 0.13 -0.82 10.19
N ASN A 83 0.10 0.50 10.05
CA ASN A 83 -0.55 1.39 11.03
C ASN A 83 -2.09 1.19 11.08
N ARG A 84 -2.73 0.86 9.94
CA ARG A 84 -4.16 0.48 9.90
C ARG A 84 -4.43 -0.86 10.58
N ARG A 85 -3.50 -1.82 10.49
CA ARG A 85 -3.63 -3.10 11.21
C ARG A 85 -3.55 -2.90 12.72
N ASP A 86 -2.57 -2.15 13.20
CA ASP A 86 -2.35 -1.94 14.65
C ASP A 86 -3.44 -1.11 15.32
N SER A 87 -3.96 -0.09 14.62
CA SER A 87 -5.09 0.70 15.10
C SER A 87 -6.37 -0.13 15.25
N SER A 88 -6.66 -1.05 14.31
CA SER A 88 -7.85 -1.91 14.39
C SER A 88 -7.84 -2.86 15.60
N ALA A 89 -6.67 -3.38 15.97
CA ALA A 89 -6.50 -4.26 17.13
C ALA A 89 -6.64 -3.50 18.45
N THR A 90 -6.13 -2.28 18.51
CA THR A 90 -6.19 -1.42 19.70
C THR A 90 -7.60 -0.92 19.95
N VAL A 91 -8.30 -0.47 18.91
CA VAL A 91 -9.70 -0.01 19.02
C VAL A 91 -10.62 -1.14 19.46
N ARG A 92 -10.47 -2.36 18.92
CA ARG A 92 -11.25 -3.52 19.39
C ARG A 92 -11.05 -3.80 20.87
N LYS A 93 -9.81 -3.75 21.37
CA LYS A 93 -9.55 -3.95 22.81
C LYS A 93 -10.26 -2.88 23.65
N ILE A 94 -10.14 -1.61 23.28
CA ILE A 94 -10.77 -0.50 24.02
C ILE A 94 -12.30 -0.66 24.05
N VAL A 95 -12.92 -0.97 22.91
CA VAL A 95 -14.37 -1.18 22.81
C VAL A 95 -14.82 -2.36 23.68
N THR A 96 -14.06 -3.46 23.68
CA THR A 96 -14.37 -4.64 24.51
C THR A 96 -14.28 -4.32 26.00
N TRP A 97 -13.22 -3.64 26.46
CA TRP A 97 -13.08 -3.24 27.87
C TRP A 97 -14.15 -2.24 28.30
N ALA A 98 -14.50 -1.27 27.44
CA ALA A 98 -15.59 -0.34 27.70
C ALA A 98 -16.95 -1.06 27.80
N GLY A 99 -17.18 -2.06 26.94
CA GLY A 99 -18.38 -2.89 26.99
C GLY A 99 -18.51 -3.67 28.31
N TYR A 100 -17.43 -4.30 28.78
CA TYR A 100 -17.41 -4.98 30.08
C TYR A 100 -17.69 -4.04 31.25
N LEU A 101 -17.12 -2.82 31.23
CA LEU A 101 -17.36 -1.83 32.26
C LEU A 101 -18.85 -1.43 32.34
N ILE A 102 -19.50 -1.20 31.19
CA ILE A 102 -20.91 -0.85 31.13
C ILE A 102 -21.78 -1.98 31.69
N ILE A 103 -21.52 -3.22 31.30
CA ILE A 103 -22.27 -4.38 31.80
C ILE A 103 -22.12 -4.50 33.33
N LEU A 104 -20.91 -4.29 33.85
CA LEU A 104 -20.64 -4.35 35.29
C LEU A 104 -21.36 -3.24 36.06
N LEU A 105 -21.45 -2.04 35.50
CA LEU A 105 -22.21 -0.94 36.11
C LEU A 105 -23.71 -1.24 36.13
N LEU A 106 -24.26 -1.83 35.08
CA LEU A 106 -25.68 -2.22 35.02
C LEU A 106 -26.02 -3.32 36.01
N THR A 107 -25.15 -4.34 36.17
CA THR A 107 -25.37 -5.42 37.14
C THR A 107 -25.30 -4.90 38.58
N LEU A 108 -24.34 -4.03 38.90
CA LEU A 108 -24.27 -3.37 40.22
C LEU A 108 -25.49 -2.49 40.49
N PHE A 109 -25.96 -1.75 39.48
CA PHE A 109 -27.17 -0.93 39.60
C PHE A 109 -28.41 -1.79 39.85
N ALA A 110 -28.58 -2.88 39.09
CA ALA A 110 -29.69 -3.81 39.29
C ALA A 110 -29.65 -4.48 40.68
N LEU A 111 -28.46 -4.90 41.12
CA LEU A 111 -28.27 -5.48 42.46
C LEU A 111 -28.61 -4.48 43.57
N ASN A 112 -28.21 -3.22 43.42
CA ASN A 112 -28.53 -2.14 44.36
C ASN A 112 -30.04 -1.85 44.41
N MET A 113 -30.74 -1.93 43.28
CA MET A 113 -32.21 -1.84 43.26
C MET A 113 -32.87 -3.00 44.03
N ILE A 114 -32.38 -4.23 43.83
CA ILE A 114 -32.93 -5.42 44.50
C ILE A 114 -32.72 -5.36 46.02
N ILE A 115 -31.55 -4.87 46.48
CA ILE A 115 -31.26 -4.74 47.93
C ILE A 115 -32.08 -3.63 48.60
N LYS A 116 -32.48 -2.60 47.85
CA LYS A 116 -33.28 -1.46 48.36
C LYS A 116 -34.79 -1.68 48.30
N MET A 117 -35.24 -2.81 47.76
CA MET A 117 -36.64 -3.21 47.66
C MET A 117 -37.00 -4.13 48.84
#